data_AF-A0A3N5LSP3-F1
#
_entry.id   AF-A0A3N5LSP3-F1
#
_cell.length_a   1.000
_cell.length_b   1.000
_cell.length_c   1.000
_cell.angle_alpha   90.00
_cell.angle_beta   90.00
_cell.angle_gamma   90.00
#
_symmetry.space_group_name_H-M   'P 1'
#
loop_
_entity.id
_entity.type
_entity.pdbx_description
1 polymer ?
#
loop_
_entity_poly.entity_id
_entity_poly.type
_entity_poly.pdbx_seq_one_letter_code
_entity_poly.pdbx_strand_id
1 'polypeptide(L)'
;MTYITTLVILTALPMMVLAPILAAWMGLPEEVAGAWFGGNIDTTAAVVGAGTIYGEQAQKIATIVKTTQNAFIGVVAFLLAVYFASVVEGKGKRPSPVIIWQRFPKFVLGFIVASLLLTAGLIPLAAAKDLPPNAGNAINSMKEWAFCLAFVSMGLDLTLADLKKMGWSPVIVYLVVTVFNTLLALGVAWVIFR
;
A
#
# COMPACT_ATOMS: atom_id res chain seq x y z
N MET A 1 -9.09 14.79 -11.84
CA MET A 1 -8.38 13.62 -11.31
C MET A 1 -6.95 13.95 -10.89
N THR A 2 -6.18 14.70 -11.68
CA THR A 2 -4.76 15.00 -11.43
C THR A 2 -4.47 15.58 -10.02
N TYR A 3 -5.31 16.49 -9.54
CA TYR A 3 -5.15 17.13 -8.23
C TYR A 3 -5.15 16.17 -7.03
N ILE A 4 -5.93 15.08 -7.08
CA ILE A 4 -6.01 14.11 -5.97
C ILE A 4 -4.70 13.31 -5.90
N THR A 5 -4.19 12.85 -7.04
CA THR A 5 -2.91 12.13 -7.10
C THR A 5 -1.77 13.00 -6.57
N THR A 6 -1.73 14.29 -6.93
CA THR A 6 -0.72 15.22 -6.40
C THR A 6 -0.83 15.41 -4.88
N LEU A 7 -2.04 15.51 -4.31
CA LEU A 7 -2.25 15.57 -2.85
C LEU A 7 -1.76 14.32 -2.13
N VAL A 8 -2.10 13.15 -2.68
CA VAL A 8 -1.67 11.85 -2.15
C VAL A 8 -0.14 11.76 -2.15
N ILE A 9 0.52 12.14 -3.23
CA ILE A 9 1.99 12.11 -3.31
C ILE A 9 2.61 13.14 -2.36
N LEU A 10 2.06 14.38 -2.31
CA LEU A 10 2.56 15.45 -1.44
C LEU A 10 2.52 15.07 0.05
N THR A 11 1.55 14.26 0.46
CA THR A 11 1.42 13.80 1.84
C THR A 11 2.19 12.50 2.10
N ALA A 12 2.14 11.54 1.18
CA ALA A 12 2.80 10.25 1.33
C ALA A 12 4.33 10.35 1.31
N LEU A 13 4.92 11.22 0.46
CA LEU A 13 6.39 11.35 0.37
C LEU A 13 7.03 11.86 1.68
N PRO A 14 6.56 12.95 2.32
CA PRO A 14 7.03 13.35 3.64
C PRO A 14 6.78 12.25 4.68
N MET A 15 5.60 11.62 4.67
CA MET A 15 5.27 10.56 5.62
C MET A 15 6.17 9.33 5.48
N MET A 16 6.71 9.06 4.29
CA MET A 16 7.71 8.00 4.07
C MET A 16 8.93 8.16 5.00
N VAL A 17 9.32 9.40 5.29
CA VAL A 17 10.50 9.73 6.11
C VAL A 17 10.10 10.08 7.53
N LEU A 18 9.02 10.84 7.70
CA LEU A 18 8.56 11.31 9.00
C LEU A 18 8.02 10.17 9.87
N ALA A 19 7.27 9.22 9.30
CA ALA A 19 6.69 8.14 10.10
C ALA A 19 7.76 7.24 10.74
N PRO A 20 8.82 6.79 10.04
CA PRO A 20 9.94 6.08 10.66
C PRO A 20 10.64 6.87 11.77
N ILE A 21 10.87 8.17 11.58
CA ILE A 21 11.48 9.04 12.60
C ILE A 21 10.60 9.11 13.85
N LEU A 22 9.30 9.30 13.68
CA LEU A 22 8.34 9.34 14.78
C LEU A 22 8.25 7.99 15.50
N ALA A 23 8.23 6.87 14.75
CA ALA A 23 8.24 5.53 15.33
C ALA A 23 9.50 5.28 16.17
N ALA A 24 10.67 5.71 15.68
CA ALA A 24 11.94 5.58 16.37
C ALA A 24 11.95 6.42 17.65
N TRP A 25 11.44 7.65 17.58
CA TRP A 25 11.34 8.54 18.75
C TRP A 25 10.39 7.99 19.82
N MET A 26 9.31 7.32 19.40
CA MET A 26 8.38 6.63 20.30
C MET A 26 8.88 5.26 20.78
N GLY A 27 9.99 4.75 20.24
CA GLY A 27 10.52 3.42 20.58
C GLY A 27 9.60 2.27 20.18
N LEU A 28 8.90 2.38 19.04
CA LEU A 28 7.94 1.35 18.62
C LEU A 28 8.65 0.07 18.15
N PRO A 29 8.16 -1.12 18.53
CA PRO A 29 8.59 -2.37 17.92
C PRO A 29 8.37 -2.35 16.40
N GLU A 30 9.20 -3.07 15.65
CA GLU A 30 9.11 -3.13 14.18
C GLU A 30 7.75 -3.62 13.69
N GLU A 31 7.08 -4.49 14.46
CA GLU A 31 5.75 -5.01 14.15
C GLU A 31 4.68 -3.92 14.20
N VAL A 32 4.70 -3.12 15.26
CA VAL A 32 3.76 -2.00 15.45
C VAL A 32 4.04 -0.90 14.44
N ALA A 33 5.32 -0.55 14.25
CA ALA A 33 5.73 0.46 13.28
C ALA A 33 5.36 0.05 11.84
N GLY A 34 5.65 -1.20 11.46
CA GLY A 34 5.29 -1.75 10.16
C GLY A 34 3.78 -1.72 9.92
N ALA A 35 2.99 -2.17 10.90
CA ALA A 35 1.54 -2.13 10.81
C ALA A 35 1.00 -0.70 10.68
N TRP A 36 1.58 0.25 11.41
CA TRP A 36 1.21 1.67 11.32
C TRP A 36 1.53 2.26 9.95
N PHE A 37 2.74 2.04 9.40
CA PHE A 37 3.12 2.55 8.09
C PHE A 37 2.20 2.01 6.99
N GLY A 38 2.00 0.68 6.96
CA GLY A 38 1.11 0.03 6.01
C GLY A 38 -0.34 0.45 6.15
N GLY A 39 -0.76 0.75 7.39
CA GLY A 39 -2.11 1.15 7.73
C GLY A 39 -2.51 2.54 7.23
N ASN A 40 -1.56 3.48 7.17
CA ASN A 40 -1.87 4.90 7.00
C ASN A 40 -1.25 5.58 5.77
N ILE A 41 -0.06 5.18 5.30
CA ILE A 41 0.59 5.91 4.20
C ILE A 41 -0.12 5.57 2.88
N ASP A 42 -0.62 6.57 2.16
CA ASP A 42 -1.56 6.37 1.04
C ASP A 42 -0.95 5.82 -0.26
N THR A 43 0.35 5.57 -0.32
CA THR A 43 1.00 4.96 -1.51
C THR A 43 1.83 3.75 -1.15
N THR A 44 1.72 2.69 -1.95
CA THR A 44 2.45 1.43 -1.70
C THR A 44 3.96 1.65 -1.70
N ALA A 45 4.50 2.45 -2.64
CA ALA A 45 5.95 2.68 -2.66
C ALA A 45 6.42 3.40 -1.39
N ALA A 46 5.72 4.45 -0.94
CA ALA A 46 6.09 5.16 0.29
C ALA A 46 5.92 4.29 1.54
N VAL A 47 4.91 3.41 1.60
CA VAL A 47 4.79 2.40 2.67
C VAL A 47 6.04 1.52 2.73
N VAL A 48 6.43 0.94 1.59
CA VAL A 48 7.59 0.05 1.58
C VAL A 48 8.87 0.81 1.86
N GLY A 49 8.98 2.06 1.37
CA GLY A 49 10.09 2.96 1.69
C GLY A 49 10.22 3.22 3.19
N ALA A 50 9.12 3.61 3.85
CA ALA A 50 9.08 3.84 5.30
C ALA A 50 9.48 2.59 6.09
N GLY A 51 8.91 1.43 5.73
CA GLY A 51 9.28 0.16 6.35
C GLY A 51 10.75 -0.18 6.14
N THR A 52 11.29 0.01 4.93
CA THR A 52 12.71 -0.24 4.62
C THR A 52 13.65 0.68 5.41
N ILE A 53 13.26 1.94 5.61
CA ILE A 53 14.02 2.90 6.43
C ILE A 53 14.05 2.46 7.90
N TYR A 54 12.95 1.86 8.40
CA TYR A 54 12.83 1.49 9.81
C TYR A 54 13.47 0.13 10.14
N GLY A 55 13.26 -0.88 9.31
CA GLY A 55 13.80 -2.23 9.54
C GLY A 55 13.19 -3.30 8.62
N GLU A 56 13.86 -4.45 8.52
CA GLU A 56 13.46 -5.52 7.62
C GLU A 56 12.09 -6.13 8.01
N GLN A 57 11.84 -6.27 9.31
CA GLN A 57 10.58 -6.82 9.81
C GLN A 57 9.44 -5.81 9.61
N ALA A 58 9.71 -4.52 9.87
CA ALA A 58 8.76 -3.44 9.59
C ALA A 58 8.40 -3.36 8.10
N GLN A 59 9.38 -3.50 7.19
CA GLN A 59 9.13 -3.55 5.74
C GLN A 59 8.17 -4.68 5.36
N LYS A 60 8.41 -5.90 5.86
CA LYS A 60 7.58 -7.06 5.57
C LYS A 60 6.14 -6.83 6.04
N ILE A 61 5.96 -6.41 7.29
CA ILE A 61 4.64 -6.20 7.88
C ILE A 61 3.91 -5.04 7.18
N ALA A 62 4.58 -3.92 6.94
CA ALA A 62 4.00 -2.78 6.25
C ALA A 62 3.50 -3.16 4.85
N THR A 63 4.29 -3.94 4.11
CA THR A 63 3.92 -4.44 2.78
C THR A 63 2.70 -5.35 2.85
N ILE A 64 2.65 -6.27 3.82
CA ILE A 64 1.52 -7.19 4.00
C ILE A 64 0.24 -6.43 4.34
N VAL A 65 0.29 -5.52 5.31
CA VAL A 65 -0.87 -4.71 5.72
C VAL A 65 -1.40 -3.90 4.54
N LYS A 66 -0.50 -3.24 3.78
CA LYS A 66 -0.91 -2.40 2.65
C LYS A 66 -1.46 -3.20 1.47
N THR A 67 -0.83 -4.31 1.12
CA THR A 67 -1.33 -5.17 0.04
C THR A 67 -2.68 -5.80 0.39
N THR A 68 -2.87 -6.16 1.66
CA THR A 68 -4.15 -6.64 2.19
C THR A 68 -5.23 -5.57 2.05
N GLN A 69 -4.98 -4.32 2.47
CA GLN A 69 -5.92 -3.21 2.26
C GLN A 69 -6.25 -3.02 0.77
N ASN A 70 -5.24 -2.99 -0.09
CA ASN A 70 -5.43 -2.82 -1.53
C ASN A 70 -6.28 -3.96 -2.13
N ALA A 71 -6.15 -5.19 -1.63
CA ALA A 71 -6.97 -6.31 -2.05
C ALA A 71 -8.44 -6.14 -1.58
N PHE A 72 -8.65 -5.72 -0.33
CA PHE A 72 -9.98 -5.48 0.22
C PHE A 72 -10.71 -4.32 -0.46
N ILE A 73 -10.02 -3.29 -0.95
CA ILE A 73 -10.66 -2.21 -1.75
C ILE A 73 -11.42 -2.81 -2.94
N GLY A 74 -10.85 -3.81 -3.63
CA GLY A 74 -11.51 -4.51 -4.72
C GLY A 74 -12.78 -5.25 -4.28
N VAL A 75 -12.72 -5.93 -3.14
CA VAL A 75 -13.86 -6.65 -2.56
C VAL A 75 -14.97 -5.67 -2.15
N VAL A 76 -14.64 -4.60 -1.42
CA VAL A 76 -15.59 -3.57 -1.00
C VAL A 76 -16.22 -2.89 -2.20
N ALA A 77 -15.43 -2.53 -3.22
CA ALA A 77 -15.95 -1.93 -4.45
C ALA A 77 -16.92 -2.87 -5.18
N PHE A 78 -16.66 -4.18 -5.18
CA PHE A 78 -17.57 -5.19 -5.72
C PHE A 78 -18.87 -5.27 -4.92
N LEU A 79 -18.79 -5.37 -3.58
CA LEU A 79 -19.96 -5.41 -2.70
C LEU A 79 -20.83 -4.16 -2.84
N LEU A 80 -20.21 -2.97 -2.91
CA LEU A 80 -20.91 -1.72 -3.17
C LEU A 80 -21.58 -1.73 -4.55
N ALA A 81 -20.90 -2.20 -5.60
CA ALA A 81 -21.51 -2.29 -6.93
C ALA A 81 -22.74 -3.21 -6.95
N VAL A 82 -22.69 -4.36 -6.26
CA VAL A 82 -23.84 -5.26 -6.10
C VAL A 82 -24.95 -4.59 -5.31
N TYR A 83 -24.63 -3.94 -4.19
CA TYR A 83 -25.60 -3.22 -3.37
C TYR A 83 -26.33 -2.13 -4.17
N PHE A 84 -25.59 -1.27 -4.88
CA PHE A 84 -26.19 -0.22 -5.70
C PHE A 84 -27.04 -0.80 -6.85
N ALA A 85 -26.56 -1.82 -7.55
CA ALA A 85 -27.30 -2.43 -8.66
C ALA A 85 -28.59 -3.17 -8.20
N SER A 86 -28.57 -3.76 -6.99
CA SER A 86 -29.68 -4.56 -6.47
C SER A 86 -30.69 -3.77 -5.64
N VAL A 87 -30.22 -2.84 -4.81
CA VAL A 87 -31.04 -2.11 -3.83
C VAL A 87 -31.37 -0.70 -4.31
N VAL A 88 -30.39 0.03 -4.85
CA VAL A 88 -30.55 1.46 -5.19
C VAL A 88 -31.14 1.65 -6.59
N GLU A 89 -30.66 0.90 -7.58
CA GLU A 89 -31.05 1.07 -8.98
C GLU A 89 -32.27 0.24 -9.39
N GLY A 90 -32.74 -0.70 -8.55
CA GLY A 90 -34.09 -1.29 -8.59
C GLY A 90 -34.60 -1.80 -9.95
N LYS A 91 -33.75 -2.03 -10.96
CA LYS A 91 -34.15 -2.38 -12.33
C LYS A 91 -33.74 -3.79 -12.78
N GLY A 92 -33.44 -4.69 -11.83
CA GLY A 92 -33.29 -6.12 -12.10
C GLY A 92 -32.12 -6.52 -13.02
N LYS A 93 -31.24 -5.59 -13.42
CA LYS A 93 -30.04 -5.91 -14.19
C LYS A 93 -28.92 -6.26 -13.24
N ARG A 94 -28.63 -7.56 -13.12
CA ARG A 94 -27.45 -8.06 -12.40
C ARG A 94 -26.19 -7.37 -12.94
N PRO A 95 -25.26 -6.93 -12.08
CA PRO A 95 -23.97 -6.43 -12.55
C PRO A 95 -23.30 -7.52 -13.39
N SER A 96 -22.92 -7.17 -14.63
CA SER A 96 -22.28 -8.12 -15.54
C SER A 96 -20.97 -8.64 -14.92
N PRO A 97 -20.66 -9.94 -15.02
CA PRO A 97 -19.37 -10.50 -14.61
C PRO A 97 -18.17 -9.74 -15.20
N VAL A 98 -18.35 -9.12 -16.37
CA VAL A 98 -17.34 -8.28 -17.02
C VAL A 98 -17.01 -7.03 -16.19
N ILE A 99 -18.01 -6.39 -15.58
CA ILE A 99 -17.80 -5.19 -14.74
C ILE A 99 -17.03 -5.57 -13.48
N ILE A 100 -17.34 -6.73 -12.89
CA ILE A 100 -16.64 -7.28 -11.72
C ILE A 100 -15.18 -7.53 -12.06
N TRP A 101 -14.92 -8.21 -13.18
CA TRP A 101 -13.56 -8.48 -13.65
C TRP A 101 -12.76 -7.21 -13.99
N GLN A 102 -13.41 -6.19 -14.56
CA GLN A 102 -12.77 -4.90 -14.85
C GLN A 102 -12.36 -4.16 -13.59
N ARG A 103 -13.21 -4.18 -12.54
CA ARG A 103 -12.97 -3.51 -11.26
C ARG A 103 -12.07 -4.30 -10.30
N PHE A 104 -11.95 -5.62 -10.49
CA PHE A 104 -11.14 -6.46 -9.64
C PHE A 104 -9.64 -6.09 -9.77
N PRO A 105 -8.92 -5.89 -8.65
CA PRO A 105 -7.49 -5.59 -8.66
C PRO A 105 -6.69 -6.81 -9.12
N LYS A 106 -6.32 -6.83 -10.40
CA LYS A 106 -5.67 -7.97 -11.06
C LYS A 106 -4.33 -8.38 -10.42
N PHE A 107 -3.64 -7.46 -9.71
CA PHE A 107 -2.41 -7.77 -8.99
C PHE A 107 -2.60 -8.83 -7.90
N VAL A 108 -3.82 -8.96 -7.33
CA VAL A 108 -4.15 -9.97 -6.31
C VAL A 108 -4.03 -11.38 -6.88
N LEU A 109 -4.40 -11.59 -8.14
CA LEU A 109 -4.20 -12.88 -8.81
C LEU A 109 -2.72 -13.23 -8.90
N GLY A 110 -1.88 -12.25 -9.26
CA GLY A 110 -0.43 -12.42 -9.27
C GLY A 110 0.13 -12.80 -7.89
N PHE A 111 -0.35 -12.15 -6.83
CA PHE A 111 0.03 -12.48 -5.45
C PHE A 111 -0.38 -13.90 -5.06
N ILE A 112 -1.62 -14.32 -5.37
CA ILE A 112 -2.12 -15.67 -5.09
C ILE A 112 -1.31 -16.71 -5.85
N VAL A 113 -1.07 -16.51 -7.14
CA VAL A 113 -0.27 -17.43 -7.96
C VAL A 113 1.15 -17.53 -7.42
N ALA A 114 1.81 -16.41 -7.11
CA ALA A 114 3.16 -16.40 -6.54
C ALA A 114 3.20 -17.12 -5.18
N SER A 115 2.20 -16.88 -4.31
CA SER A 115 2.07 -17.58 -3.02
C SER A 115 1.92 -19.08 -3.22
N LEU A 116 1.06 -19.52 -4.14
CA LEU A 116 0.85 -20.94 -4.41
C LEU A 116 2.11 -21.61 -4.99
N LEU A 117 2.80 -20.95 -5.92
CA LEU A 117 4.05 -21.46 -6.49
C LEU A 117 5.15 -21.59 -5.42
N LEU A 118 5.23 -20.62 -4.50
CA LEU A 118 6.17 -20.67 -3.38
C LEU A 118 5.79 -21.79 -2.38
N THR A 119 4.52 -21.87 -1.99
CA THR A 119 4.02 -22.91 -1.08
C THR A 119 4.16 -24.31 -1.67
N ALA A 120 3.99 -24.48 -2.98
CA ALA A 120 4.18 -25.74 -3.69
C ALA A 120 5.67 -26.12 -3.87
N GLY A 121 6.61 -25.28 -3.42
CA GLY A 121 8.05 -25.51 -3.58
C GLY A 121 8.56 -25.40 -5.02
N LEU A 122 7.74 -24.88 -5.94
CA LEU A 122 8.09 -24.71 -7.36
C LEU A 122 9.02 -23.51 -7.59
N ILE A 123 9.06 -22.58 -6.63
CA ILE A 123 10.05 -21.51 -6.57
C ILE A 123 11.09 -21.93 -5.52
N PRO A 124 12.36 -22.12 -5.92
CA PRO A 124 13.44 -22.40 -4.98
C PRO A 124 13.79 -21.12 -4.22
N LEU A 125 12.88 -20.65 -3.36
CA LEU A 125 13.16 -19.61 -2.36
C LEU A 125 13.38 -20.24 -0.97
N ALA A 126 12.73 -21.39 -0.73
CA ALA A 126 12.73 -22.09 0.57
C ALA A 126 13.85 -23.14 0.72
N ALA A 127 14.58 -23.48 -0.34
CA ALA A 127 15.70 -24.42 -0.26
C ALA A 127 17.02 -23.76 0.18
N ALA A 128 16.95 -22.69 0.97
CA ALA A 128 18.07 -21.83 1.41
C ALA A 128 19.19 -22.51 2.23
N LYS A 129 19.31 -23.84 2.20
CA LYS A 129 20.52 -24.55 2.64
C LYS A 129 21.52 -24.83 1.52
N ASP A 130 21.06 -24.93 0.26
CA ASP A 130 21.91 -25.41 -0.85
C ASP A 130 21.92 -24.47 -2.08
N LEU A 131 21.37 -23.26 -1.98
CA LEU A 131 21.49 -22.29 -3.07
C LEU A 131 22.89 -21.64 -3.04
N PRO A 132 23.51 -21.37 -4.20
CA PRO A 132 24.63 -20.45 -4.27
C PRO A 132 24.22 -19.14 -3.60
N PRO A 133 25.12 -18.45 -2.86
CA PRO A 133 24.82 -17.23 -2.10
C PRO A 133 24.10 -16.12 -2.88
N ASN A 134 24.05 -16.22 -4.21
CA ASN A 134 23.64 -15.19 -5.15
C ASN A 134 22.16 -15.27 -5.61
N ALA A 135 21.45 -16.38 -5.37
CA ALA A 135 20.08 -16.52 -5.90
C ALA A 135 19.03 -15.72 -5.09
N GLY A 136 19.14 -15.72 -3.76
CA GLY A 136 18.39 -14.79 -2.91
C GLY A 136 18.77 -13.33 -3.21
N ASN A 137 20.02 -13.10 -3.61
CA ASN A 137 20.51 -11.77 -3.98
C ASN A 137 19.89 -11.28 -5.30
N ALA A 138 19.66 -12.14 -6.30
CA ALA A 138 19.08 -11.70 -7.58
C ALA A 138 17.65 -11.15 -7.42
N ILE A 139 16.78 -11.83 -6.68
CA ILE A 139 15.40 -11.37 -6.43
C ILE A 139 15.40 -10.10 -5.58
N ASN A 140 16.27 -10.03 -4.56
CA ASN A 140 16.42 -8.83 -3.75
C ASN A 140 16.94 -7.64 -4.56
N SER A 141 17.94 -7.82 -5.41
CA SER A 141 18.45 -6.78 -6.30
C SER A 141 17.39 -6.34 -7.32
N MET A 142 16.61 -7.27 -7.89
CA MET A 142 15.49 -6.92 -8.77
C MET A 142 14.43 -6.09 -8.03
N LYS A 143 14.11 -6.47 -6.78
CA LYS A 143 13.21 -5.71 -5.89
C LYS A 143 13.73 -4.29 -5.66
N GLU A 144 15.02 -4.13 -5.37
CA GLU A 144 15.66 -2.83 -5.15
C GLU A 144 15.62 -1.94 -6.41
N TRP A 145 15.96 -2.48 -7.57
CA TRP A 145 15.86 -1.75 -8.84
C TRP A 145 14.41 -1.35 -9.17
N ALA A 146 13.46 -2.26 -8.92
CA ALA A 146 12.04 -1.97 -9.11
C ALA A 146 11.56 -0.86 -8.15
N PHE A 147 12.00 -0.85 -6.88
CA PHE A 147 11.69 0.23 -5.95
C PHE A 147 12.34 1.54 -6.34
N CYS A 148 13.61 1.52 -6.77
CA CYS A 148 14.29 2.71 -7.28
C CYS A 148 13.49 3.34 -8.43
N LEU A 149 13.11 2.53 -9.42
CA LEU A 149 12.29 2.98 -10.54
C LEU A 149 10.92 3.51 -10.08
N ALA A 150 10.25 2.82 -9.15
CA ALA A 150 8.97 3.25 -8.61
C ALA A 150 9.06 4.60 -7.88
N PHE A 151 10.12 4.84 -7.11
CA PHE A 151 10.35 6.12 -6.44
C PHE A 151 10.68 7.24 -7.42
N VAL A 152 11.48 6.97 -8.45
CA VAL A 152 11.76 7.94 -9.53
C VAL A 152 10.47 8.30 -10.26
N SER A 153 9.67 7.30 -10.68
CA SER A 153 8.38 7.55 -11.35
C SER A 153 7.41 8.33 -10.46
N MET A 154 7.30 8.00 -9.17
CA MET A 154 6.46 8.74 -8.22
C MET A 154 6.89 10.21 -8.10
N GLY A 155 8.20 10.49 -8.16
CA GLY A 155 8.72 11.85 -8.17
C GLY A 155 8.39 12.62 -9.45
N LEU A 156 8.41 11.95 -10.61
CA LEU A 156 8.08 12.54 -11.91
C LEU A 156 6.58 12.87 -12.07
N ASP A 157 5.70 12.12 -11.41
CA ASP A 157 4.25 12.39 -11.39
C ASP A 157 3.87 13.63 -10.56
N LEU A 158 4.82 14.21 -9.80
CA LEU A 158 4.58 15.32 -8.89
C LEU A 158 4.62 16.68 -9.62
N THR A 159 3.45 17.23 -9.91
CA THR A 159 3.29 18.50 -10.62
C THR A 159 2.98 19.67 -9.68
N LEU A 160 3.98 20.50 -9.39
CA LEU A 160 3.79 21.71 -8.54
C LEU A 160 2.80 22.73 -9.15
N ALA A 161 2.63 22.70 -10.46
CA ALA A 161 1.64 23.52 -11.17
C ALA A 161 0.19 23.14 -10.82
N ASP A 162 -0.08 21.86 -10.57
CA ASP A 162 -1.41 21.39 -10.20
C ASP A 162 -1.73 21.76 -8.74
N LEU A 163 -0.72 21.83 -7.88
CA LEU A 163 -0.88 22.32 -6.51
C LEU A 163 -1.42 23.76 -6.46
N LYS A 164 -0.86 24.64 -7.29
CA LYS A 164 -1.24 26.06 -7.33
C LYS A 164 -2.68 26.28 -7.84
N LYS A 165 -3.19 25.40 -8.70
CA LYS A 165 -4.55 25.52 -9.29
C LYS A 165 -5.66 24.98 -8.39
N MET A 166 -5.32 24.13 -7.41
CA MET A 166 -6.29 23.40 -6.58
C MET A 166 -6.88 24.23 -5.43
N GLY A 167 -6.18 25.28 -4.99
CA GLY A 167 -6.56 26.08 -3.82
C GLY A 167 -6.33 25.35 -2.49
N TRP A 168 -6.43 26.10 -1.37
CA TRP A 168 -6.05 25.59 -0.04
C TRP A 168 -7.13 24.78 0.68
N SER A 169 -8.41 25.00 0.35
CA SER A 169 -9.51 24.32 1.06
C SER A 169 -9.44 22.78 0.94
N PRO A 170 -9.27 22.18 -0.26
CA PRO A 170 -9.13 20.73 -0.39
C PRO A 170 -7.87 20.18 0.30
N VAL A 171 -6.78 20.95 0.29
CA VAL A 171 -5.50 20.57 0.93
C VAL A 171 -5.69 20.43 2.44
N ILE A 172 -6.32 21.42 3.08
CA ILE A 172 -6.56 21.42 4.53
C ILE A 172 -7.45 20.26 4.94
N VAL A 173 -8.55 20.03 4.21
CA VAL A 173 -9.46 18.91 4.49
C VAL A 173 -8.71 17.58 4.38
N TYR A 174 -7.92 17.39 3.32
CA TYR A 174 -7.11 16.18 3.15
C TYR A 174 -6.13 16.01 4.31
N LEU A 175 -5.38 17.05 4.68
CA LEU A 175 -4.42 16.99 5.79
C LEU A 175 -5.06 16.64 7.12
N VAL A 176 -6.22 17.22 7.45
CA VAL A 176 -6.96 16.90 8.69
C VAL A 176 -7.37 15.43 8.71
N VAL A 177 -7.90 14.93 7.59
CA VAL A 177 -8.26 13.51 7.45
C VAL A 177 -7.03 12.61 7.56
N THR A 178 -5.91 12.98 6.92
CA THR A 178 -4.65 12.24 7.01
C THR A 178 -4.13 12.18 8.44
N VAL A 179 -4.16 13.30 9.18
CA VAL A 179 -3.73 13.33 10.58
C VAL A 179 -4.63 12.43 11.43
N PHE A 180 -5.94 12.56 11.28
CA PHE A 180 -6.89 11.69 11.99
C PHE A 180 -6.64 10.21 11.69
N ASN A 181 -6.51 9.85 10.40
CA ASN A 181 -6.23 8.49 9.99
C ASN A 181 -4.87 7.98 10.51
N THR A 182 -3.86 8.86 10.53
CA THR A 182 -2.53 8.54 11.05
C THR A 182 -2.57 8.17 12.52
N LEU A 183 -3.30 8.94 13.33
CA LEU A 183 -3.46 8.68 14.75
C LEU A 183 -4.31 7.43 15.01
N LEU A 184 -5.39 7.26 14.25
CA LEU A 184 -6.25 6.08 14.35
C LEU A 184 -5.48 4.80 14.00
N ALA A 185 -4.77 4.79 12.87
CA ALA A 185 -3.97 3.66 12.43
C ALA A 185 -2.87 3.34 13.44
N LEU A 186 -2.23 4.34 14.04
CA LEU A 186 -1.25 4.13 15.11
C LEU A 186 -1.88 3.45 16.32
N GLY A 187 -3.03 3.95 16.78
CA GLY A 187 -3.77 3.37 17.91
C GLY A 187 -4.18 1.92 17.64
N VAL A 188 -4.69 1.63 16.44
CA VAL A 188 -5.07 0.27 16.03
C VAL A 188 -3.84 -0.65 15.95
N ALA A 189 -2.76 -0.20 15.32
CA ALA A 189 -1.52 -0.96 15.23
C ALA A 189 -0.97 -1.28 16.62
N TRP A 190 -0.99 -0.30 17.53
CA TRP A 190 -0.49 -0.46 18.90
C TRP A 190 -1.33 -1.42 19.73
N VAL A 191 -2.64 -1.54 19.48
CA VAL A 191 -3.52 -2.48 20.18
C VAL A 191 -3.39 -3.91 19.62
N ILE A 192 -3.29 -4.05 18.30
CA ILE A 192 -3.33 -5.36 17.63
C ILE A 192 -1.97 -6.06 17.63
N PHE A 193 -0.87 -5.30 17.50
CA PHE A 193 0.48 -5.84 17.34
C PHE A 193 1.32 -5.73 18.61
N ARG A 194 0.68 -5.60 19.78
CA ARG A 194 1.33 -5.57 21.10
C ARG A 194 1.58 -6.96 21.66
#